data_AF-A0A7Y3P7X4-F1
#
_entry.id   AF-A0A7Y3P7X4-F1
#
_cell.length_a   1.000
_cell.length_b   1.000
_cell.length_c   1.000
_cell.angle_alpha   90.00
_cell.angle_beta   90.00
_cell.angle_gamma   90.00
#
_symmetry.space_group_name_H-M   'P 1'
#
loop_
_entity.id
_entity.type
_entity.pdbx_description
1 polymer ?
#
loop_
_entity_poly.entity_id
_entity_poly.type
_entity_poly.pdbx_seq_one_letter_code
_entity_poly.pdbx_strand_id
1 'polypeptide(L)' 'MEIRFRRLSPDAVIPQAQHPGDAGADLVSTETIRLGPGERGMVGTGLALEIPEGYAGLV' A
#
# COMPACT_ATOMS: atom_id res chain seq x y z
N MET A 1 -0.36 -17.47 1.80
CA MET A 1 -0.74 -16.62 2.95
C MET A 1 -1.74 -15.61 2.43
N GLU A 2 -2.84 -15.40 3.14
CA GLU A 2 -3.88 -14.44 2.76
C GLU A 2 -3.77 -13.21 3.66
N ILE A 3 -3.67 -12.02 3.08
CA ILE A 3 -3.66 -10.74 3.80
C ILE A 3 -5.01 -10.07 3.56
N ARG A 4 -5.76 -9.81 4.64
CA ARG A 4 -7.04 -9.11 4.53
C ARG A 4 -6.81 -7.61 4.42
N PHE A 5 -7.68 -6.95 3.68
CA PHE A 5 -7.64 -5.51 3.52
C PHE A 5 -9.03 -4.90 3.60
N ARG A 6 -9.08 -3.61 3.94
CA ARG A 6 -10.28 -2.77 3.90
C ARG A 6 -9.97 -1.51 3.11
N ARG A 7 -10.83 -1.18 2.14
CA ARG A 7 -10.79 0.14 1.50
C ARG A 7 -11.30 1.19 2.49
N LEU A 8 -10.49 2.22 2.70
CA LEU A 8 -10.80 3.41 3.48
C LEU A 8 -11.23 4.60 2.59
N SER A 9 -10.90 4.52 1.30
CA SER A 9 -11.28 5.49 0.26
C SER A 9 -11.92 4.78 -0.93
N PRO A 10 -12.89 5.40 -1.64
CA PRO A 10 -13.41 4.87 -2.91
C PRO A 10 -12.32 4.73 -3.99
N ASP A 11 -11.27 5.54 -3.93
CA ASP A 11 -10.18 5.56 -4.92
C ASP A 11 -9.10 4.50 -4.64
N ALA A 12 -9.23 3.74 -3.55
CA ALA A 12 -8.24 2.75 -3.14
C ALA A 12 -8.17 1.57 -4.13
N VAL A 13 -6.97 1.32 -4.66
CA VAL A 13 -6.69 0.19 -5.55
C VAL A 13 -6.25 -1.01 -4.73
N ILE A 14 -6.78 -2.21 -5.03
CA ILE A 14 -6.40 -3.44 -4.33
C ILE A 14 -5.02 -3.90 -4.84
N PRO A 15 -4.01 -4.06 -3.96
CA PRO A 15 -2.69 -4.54 -4.34
C PRO A 15 -2.75 -5.98 -4.86
N GLN A 16 -1.97 -6.27 -5.90
CA GLN A 16 -1.81 -7.61 -6.44
C GLN A 16 -0.33 -7.87 -6.73
N ALA A 17 0.12 -9.11 -6.49
CA ALA A 17 1.41 -9.56 -6.99
C ALA A 17 1.32 -9.67 -8.52
N GLN A 18 2.29 -9.09 -9.24
CA GLN A 18 2.27 -9.11 -10.70
C GLN A 18 2.71 -10.48 -11.25
N HIS A 19 3.61 -11.15 -10.55
CA HIS A 19 4.16 -12.44 -10.94
C HIS A 19 4.09 -13.47 -9.81
N PRO A 20 4.04 -14.78 -10.15
CA PRO A 20 4.15 -15.83 -9.16
C PRO A 20 5.49 -15.74 -8.40
N GLY A 21 5.42 -15.62 -7.07
CA GLY A 21 6.60 -15.58 -6.21
C GLY A 21 7.16 -14.19 -5.93
N ASP A 22 6.50 -13.12 -6.40
CA ASP A 22 6.87 -11.74 -6.03
C ASP A 22 6.84 -11.57 -4.50
N ALA A 23 7.87 -10.89 -3.98
CA ALA A 23 8.01 -10.64 -2.55
C ALA A 23 7.08 -9.53 -2.02
N GLY A 24 6.51 -8.73 -2.92
CA GLY A 24 5.65 -7.60 -2.59
C GLY A 24 4.52 -7.41 -3.58
N ALA A 25 3.70 -6.40 -3.32
CA ALA A 25 2.62 -5.97 -4.21
C ALA A 25 2.65 -4.44 -4.31
N ASP A 26 2.21 -3.91 -5.44
CA ASP A 26 2.23 -2.47 -5.67
C ASP A 26 1.19 -1.74 -4.81
N LEU A 27 1.61 -0.62 -4.23
CA LEU A 27 0.72 0.33 -3.56
C LEU A 27 0.46 1.52 -4.48
N VAL A 28 -0.79 1.98 -4.50
CA VAL A 28 -1.22 3.10 -5.35
C VAL A 28 -1.65 4.26 -4.48
N SER A 29 -1.19 5.46 -4.81
CA SER A 29 -1.61 6.70 -4.15
C SER A 29 -3.09 7.00 -4.41
N THR A 30 -3.81 7.45 -3.39
CA THR A 30 -5.16 8.02 -3.53
C THR A 30 -5.17 9.54 -3.56
N GLU A 31 -4.00 10.17 -3.59
CA GLU A 31 -3.87 11.62 -3.59
C GLU A 31 -2.74 12.10 -4.52
N THR A 32 -2.79 13.38 -4.89
CA THR A 32 -1.71 14.04 -5.62
C THR A 32 -0.93 14.91 -4.66
N ILE A 33 0.38 14.68 -4.57
CA ILE A 33 1.30 15.54 -3.82
C ILE A 33 2.38 16.11 -4.74
N ARG A 34 2.90 17.29 -4.41
CA ARG A 34 4.10 17.86 -5.03
C ARG A 34 5.18 17.92 -3.95
N LEU A 35 6.34 17.37 -4.24
CA LEU A 35 7.51 17.45 -3.37
C LEU A 35 8.58 18.30 -4.05
N GLY A 36 9.05 19.33 -3.35
CA GLY A 36 10.22 20.10 -3.72
C GLY A 36 11.53 19.37 -3.40
N PRO A 37 12.68 19.92 -3.83
CA PRO A 37 13.98 19.34 -3.52
C PRO A 37 14.21 19.20 -2.02
N GLY A 38 14.51 17.97 -1.56
CA GLY A 38 14.79 17.65 -0.16
C GLY A 38 13.56 17.45 0.73
N GLU A 39 12.35 17.66 0.21
CA GLU A 39 11.11 17.45 0.97
C GLU A 39 10.76 15.97 1.12
N ARG A 40 9.98 15.67 2.17
CA ARG A 40 9.39 14.35 2.41
C ARG A 40 7.91 14.53 2.70
N GLY A 41 7.09 13.63 2.18
CA GLY A 41 5.65 13.61 2.41
C GLY A 41 5.17 12.19 2.70
N MET A 42 4.12 12.10 3.51
CA MET A 42 3.31 10.89 3.63
C MET A 42 2.33 10.86 2.45
N VAL A 43 2.11 9.69 1.87
CA VAL A 43 1.16 9.49 0.77
C VAL A 43 0.16 8.41 1.17
N GLY A 44 -1.11 8.77 1.18
CA GLY A 44 -2.20 7.86 1.47
C GLY A 44 -2.43 6.85 0.35
N THR A 45 -2.58 5.58 0.73
CA THR A 45 -2.97 4.49 -0.19
C THR A 45 -4.47 4.16 -0.14
N GLY A 46 -5.19 4.74 0.83
CA GLY A 46 -6.60 4.45 1.06
C GLY A 46 -6.90 3.03 1.55
N LEU A 47 -5.90 2.29 2.06
CA LEU A 47 -6.05 0.91 2.53
C LEU A 47 -5.72 0.75 4.02
N ALA A 48 -6.45 -0.13 4.69
CA ALA A 48 -6.03 -0.76 5.94
C ALA A 48 -5.73 -2.23 5.68
N LEU A 49 -4.62 -2.73 6.22
CA LEU A 49 -4.16 -4.12 6.06
C LEU A 49 -4.17 -4.85 7.41
N GLU A 50 -4.61 -6.11 7.40
CA GLU A 50 -4.47 -7.03 8.53
C GLU A 50 -3.16 -7.82 8.37
N ILE A 51 -2.08 -7.33 8.96
CA ILE A 51 -0.80 -8.02 8.96
C ILE A 51 -0.86 -9.16 9.99
N PRO A 52 -0.64 -10.43 9.59
CA PRO A 52 -0.69 -11.55 10.53
C PRO A 52 0.37 -11.42 11.63
N GLU A 53 0.07 -12.01 12.79
CA GLU A 53 1.02 -12.08 13.90
C GLU A 53 2.33 -12.77 13.47
N GLY A 54 3.47 -12.20 13.89
CA GLY A 54 4.80 -12.67 13.49
C GLY A 54 5.32 -12.12 12.16
N TYR A 55 4.57 -11.24 11.48
CA TYR A 55 4.97 -10.59 10.23
C TYR A 55 5.01 -9.06 10.35
N ALA A 56 5.71 -8.43 9.40
CA ALA A 56 5.72 -6.98 9.22
C ALA A 56 5.36 -6.63 7.77
N GLY A 57 4.66 -5.51 7.57
CA GLY A 57 4.50 -4.89 6.26
C GLY A 57 5.63 -3.89 6.04
N LEU A 58 6.44 -4.10 5.00
CA LEU A 58 7.55 -3.22 4.65
C LEU A 58 7.18 -2.34 3.45
N VAL A 59 7.48 -1.04 3.57
CA VAL A 59 7.26 -0.01 2.54
C VAL A 59 8.56 0.76 2.33
#